data_AF-A0AAE3L903-F1
#
_entry.id   AF-A0AAE3L903-F1
#
_cell.length_a   1.000
_cell.length_b   1.000
_cell.length_c   1.000
_cell.angle_alpha   90.00
_cell.angle_beta   90.00
_cell.angle_gamma   90.00
#
_symmetry.space_group_name_H-M   'P 1'
#
loop_
_entity.id
_entity.type
_entity.pdbx_description
1 polymer ?
#
loop_
_entity_poly.entity_id
_entity_poly.type
_entity_poly.pdbx_seq_one_letter_code
_entity_poly.pdbx_strand_id
1 'polypeptide(L)'
;MDKPDHKVMTVQKEMKEMDKKMMDAMGDKDKMYDKRFMELMISHHEGGIKMAKDAINNSERSEIKDMAKKIIETQKKEINQMEGWKKSWYQE
;
A
#
# COMPACT_ATOMS: atom_id res chain seq x y z
N MET A 1 31.25 -13.56 8.84
CA MET A 1 30.25 -12.91 7.96
C MET A 1 29.29 -13.99 7.54
N ASP A 2 28.20 -14.15 8.28
CA ASP A 2 27.17 -15.14 7.94
C ASP A 2 26.44 -14.67 6.68
N LYS A 3 26.38 -15.56 5.68
CA LYS A 3 25.61 -15.31 4.47
C LYS A 3 24.13 -15.30 4.85
N PRO A 4 23.33 -14.36 4.34
CA PRO A 4 21.91 -14.32 4.63
C PRO A 4 21.24 -15.62 4.18
N ASP A 5 20.34 -16.11 5.01
CA ASP A 5 19.61 -17.36 4.85
C ASP A 5 18.87 -17.40 3.50
N HIS A 6 18.85 -18.54 2.80
CA HIS A 6 18.34 -18.63 1.42
C HIS A 6 16.87 -18.18 1.31
N LYS A 7 16.06 -18.39 2.36
CA LYS A 7 14.66 -17.93 2.42
C LYS A 7 14.55 -16.40 2.50
N VAL A 8 15.46 -15.75 3.22
CA VAL A 8 15.50 -14.28 3.35
C VAL A 8 15.89 -13.65 2.01
N MET A 9 16.83 -14.26 1.29
CA MET A 9 17.19 -13.82 -0.07
C MET A 9 16.03 -13.95 -1.07
N THR A 10 15.21 -15.00 -0.95
CA THR A 10 14.02 -15.18 -1.81
C THR A 10 12.98 -14.08 -1.58
N VAL A 11 12.62 -13.80 -0.33
CA VAL A 11 11.64 -12.73 0.00
C VAL A 11 12.15 -11.36 -0.43
N GLN A 12 13.44 -11.05 -0.22
CA GLN A 12 14.03 -9.79 -0.68
C GLN A 12 13.99 -9.65 -2.21
N LYS A 13 14.20 -10.74 -2.95
CA LYS A 13 14.11 -10.72 -4.41
C LYS A 13 12.67 -10.48 -4.86
N GLU A 14 11.70 -11.14 -4.23
CA GLU A 14 10.28 -10.95 -4.53
C GLU A 14 9.81 -9.52 -4.24
N MET A 15 10.22 -8.94 -3.10
CA MET A 15 9.92 -7.54 -2.76
C MET A 15 10.52 -6.57 -3.80
N LYS A 16 11.78 -6.78 -4.20
CA LYS A 16 12.41 -5.95 -5.24
C LYS A 16 11.72 -6.03 -6.60
N GLU A 17 11.26 -7.23 -6.99
CA GLU A 17 10.50 -7.39 -8.23
C GLU A 17 9.12 -6.73 -8.13
N MET A 18 8.49 -6.74 -6.95
CA MET A 18 7.23 -6.04 -6.70
C MET A 18 7.42 -4.52 -6.78
N ASP A 19 8.47 -3.98 -6.16
CA ASP A 19 8.83 -2.56 -6.21
C ASP A 19 9.11 -2.13 -7.66
N LYS A 20 9.85 -2.95 -8.40
CA LYS A 20 10.14 -2.68 -9.82
C LYS A 20 8.85 -2.64 -10.64
N LYS A 21 7.96 -3.62 -10.48
CA LYS A 21 6.67 -3.64 -11.19
C LYS A 21 5.80 -2.43 -10.86
N MET A 22 5.85 -1.96 -9.62
CA MET A 22 5.13 -0.75 -9.21
C MET A 22 5.70 0.50 -9.87
N MET A 23 7.02 0.63 -9.94
CA MET A 23 7.69 1.72 -10.67
C MET A 23 7.38 1.67 -12.18
N ASP A 24 7.40 0.48 -12.78
CA ASP A 24 7.05 0.29 -14.19
C ASP A 24 5.58 0.67 -14.45
N ALA A 25 4.66 0.36 -13.53
CA ALA A 25 3.25 0.73 -13.62
C ALA A 25 3.00 2.25 -13.47
N MET A 26 3.84 2.95 -12.71
CA MET A 26 3.77 4.42 -12.58
C MET A 26 4.24 5.14 -13.85
N GLY A 27 5.15 4.52 -14.61
CA GLY A 27 5.67 5.07 -15.87
C GLY A 27 6.37 6.42 -15.69
N ASP A 28 6.44 7.20 -16.77
CA ASP A 28 7.10 8.50 -16.78
C ASP A 28 6.37 9.53 -15.90
N LYS A 29 7.11 10.56 -15.44
CA LYS A 29 6.59 11.69 -14.66
C LYS A 29 5.86 12.71 -15.53
N ASP A 30 4.87 12.24 -16.29
CA ASP A 30 4.02 13.05 -17.16
C ASP A 30 2.80 13.63 -16.39
N LYS A 31 1.90 14.32 -17.10
CA LYS A 31 0.69 14.93 -16.50
C LYS A 31 -0.30 13.92 -15.88
N MET A 32 -0.17 12.65 -16.22
CA MET A 32 -1.01 11.56 -15.74
C MET A 32 -0.34 10.78 -14.60
N TYR A 33 0.88 11.16 -14.20
CA TYR A 33 1.62 10.51 -13.12
C TYR A 33 0.83 10.52 -11.81
N ASP A 34 0.27 11.66 -11.41
CA ASP A 34 -0.49 11.76 -10.16
C ASP A 34 -1.75 10.88 -10.21
N LYS A 35 -2.42 10.76 -11.36
CA LYS A 35 -3.54 9.85 -11.56
C LYS A 35 -3.13 8.40 -11.31
N ARG A 36 -2.07 7.93 -11.98
CA ARG A 36 -1.56 6.56 -11.82
C ARG A 36 -1.09 6.29 -10.39
N PHE A 37 -0.44 7.27 -9.77
CA PHE A 37 -0.04 7.19 -8.37
C PHE A 37 -1.24 7.02 -7.44
N MET A 38 -2.29 7.82 -7.60
CA MET A 38 -3.52 7.72 -6.81
C MET A 38 -4.22 6.37 -7.01
N GLU A 39 -4.35 5.89 -8.25
CA GLU A 39 -4.94 4.57 -8.54
C GLU A 39 -4.18 3.44 -7.85
N LEU A 40 -2.84 3.46 -7.91
CA LEU A 40 -2.00 2.47 -7.23
C LEU A 40 -2.11 2.59 -5.70
N MET A 41 -2.13 3.80 -5.15
CA MET A 41 -2.23 4.03 -3.71
C MET A 41 -3.60 3.69 -3.14
N ILE A 42 -4.68 3.91 -3.89
CA ILE A 42 -6.01 3.44 -3.49
C ILE A 42 -5.99 1.92 -3.34
N SER A 43 -5.52 1.18 -4.37
CA SER A 43 -5.46 -0.29 -4.32
C SER A 43 -4.52 -0.80 -3.21
N HIS A 44 -3.36 -0.17 -3.04
CA HIS A 44 -2.42 -0.51 -1.97
C HIS A 44 -3.06 -0.32 -0.57
N HIS A 45 -3.77 0.79 -0.35
CA HIS A 45 -4.47 1.07 0.90
C HIS A 45 -5.63 0.12 1.16
N GLU A 46 -6.38 -0.29 0.14
CA GLU A 46 -7.41 -1.33 0.29
C GLU A 46 -6.80 -2.66 0.77
N GLY A 47 -5.64 -3.03 0.23
CA GLY A 47 -4.85 -4.17 0.71
C GLY A 47 -4.40 -4.00 2.17
N GLY A 48 -3.88 -2.82 2.53
CA GLY A 48 -3.49 -2.47 3.89
C GLY A 48 -4.64 -2.55 4.89
N ILE A 49 -5.83 -2.06 4.52
CA ILE A 49 -7.06 -2.16 5.31
C ILE A 49 -7.47 -3.62 5.50
N LYS A 50 -7.38 -4.45 4.46
CA LYS A 50 -7.66 -5.89 4.58
C LYS A 50 -6.72 -6.55 5.60
N MET A 51 -5.42 -6.30 5.49
CA MET A 51 -4.43 -6.85 6.42
C MET A 51 -4.64 -6.34 7.86
N ALA A 52 -5.00 -5.07 8.03
CA ALA A 52 -5.30 -4.50 9.33
C ALA A 52 -6.54 -5.16 9.97
N LYS A 53 -7.59 -5.45 9.19
CA LYS A 53 -8.74 -6.23 9.69
C LYS A 53 -8.31 -7.63 10.14
N ASP A 54 -7.48 -8.30 9.35
CA ASP A 54 -6.93 -9.62 9.70
C ASP A 54 -6.11 -9.54 11.00
N ALA A 55 -5.33 -8.47 11.21
CA ALA A 55 -4.57 -8.26 12.44
C ALA A 55 -5.47 -8.03 13.68
N ILE A 56 -6.59 -7.31 13.53
CA ILE A 56 -7.58 -7.12 14.61
C ILE A 56 -8.17 -8.47 15.05
N ASN A 57 -8.49 -9.32 14.08
CA ASN A 57 -9.16 -10.61 14.32
C ASN A 57 -8.20 -11.66 14.91
N ASN A 58 -6.94 -11.67 14.48
CA ASN A 58 -6.01 -12.75 14.78
C ASN A 58 -4.99 -12.44 15.87
N SER A 59 -4.75 -11.16 16.22
CA SER A 59 -3.77 -10.82 17.25
C SER A 59 -4.34 -11.01 18.66
N GLU A 60 -3.50 -11.40 19.61
CA GLU A 60 -3.82 -11.36 21.05
C GLU A 60 -3.32 -10.07 21.71
N ARG A 61 -2.45 -9.30 21.04
CA ARG A 61 -1.81 -8.09 21.58
C ARG A 61 -2.68 -6.85 21.32
N SER A 62 -3.05 -6.13 22.37
CA SER A 62 -3.89 -4.94 22.27
C SER A 62 -3.24 -3.84 21.44
N GLU A 63 -1.91 -3.67 21.54
CA GLU A 63 -1.16 -2.65 20.82
C GLU A 63 -1.24 -2.85 19.30
N ILE A 64 -1.22 -4.11 18.86
CA ILE A 64 -1.37 -4.46 17.43
C ILE A 64 -2.79 -4.18 16.96
N LYS A 65 -3.81 -4.50 17.76
CA LYS A 65 -5.21 -4.18 17.41
C LYS A 65 -5.44 -2.69 17.30
N ASP A 66 -4.85 -1.90 18.20
CA ASP A 66 -5.03 -0.46 18.21
C ASP A 66 -4.27 0.22 17.07
N MET A 67 -3.06 -0.27 16.74
CA MET A 67 -2.37 0.14 15.52
C MET A 67 -3.19 -0.18 14.27
N ALA A 68 -3.75 -1.38 14.17
CA ALA A 68 -4.57 -1.80 13.04
C ALA A 68 -5.84 -0.95 12.87
N LYS A 69 -6.52 -0.59 13.96
CA LYS A 69 -7.67 0.34 13.91
C LYS A 69 -7.26 1.71 13.36
N LYS A 70 -6.11 2.25 13.79
CA LYS A 70 -5.58 3.53 13.29
C LYS A 70 -5.24 3.46 11.80
N ILE A 71 -4.63 2.36 11.35
CA ILE A 71 -4.36 2.11 9.92
C ILE A 71 -5.66 2.15 9.13
N ILE A 72 -6.70 1.45 9.57
CA ILE A 72 -8.01 1.44 8.89
C ILE A 72 -8.60 2.85 8.81
N GLU A 73 -8.57 3.60 9.91
CA GLU A 73 -9.13 4.95 9.94
C GLU A 73 -8.38 5.89 8.99
N THR A 74 -7.05 5.93 9.09
CA THR A 74 -6.22 6.83 8.28
C THR A 74 -6.28 6.46 6.80
N GLN A 75 -6.11 5.20 6.44
CA GLN A 75 -6.10 4.79 5.03
C GLN A 75 -7.47 4.99 4.36
N LYS A 76 -8.59 4.85 5.09
CA LYS A 76 -9.91 5.22 4.56
C LYS A 76 -10.03 6.72 4.26
N LYS A 77 -9.47 7.57 5.13
CA LYS A 77 -9.46 9.03 4.89
C LYS A 77 -8.61 9.36 3.67
N GLU A 78 -7.45 8.74 3.53
CA GLU A 78 -6.55 8.95 2.39
C GLU A 78 -7.16 8.46 1.07
N ILE A 79 -7.86 7.32 1.06
CA ILE A 79 -8.63 6.87 -0.11
C ILE A 79 -9.65 7.93 -0.53
N ASN A 80 -10.44 8.46 0.42
CA ASN A 80 -11.43 9.49 0.12
C ASN A 80 -10.79 10.78 -0.42
N GLN A 81 -9.61 11.17 0.09
CA GLN A 81 -8.86 12.32 -0.42
C GLN A 81 -8.41 12.09 -1.86
N MET A 82 -7.83 10.92 -2.15
CA MET A 82 -7.37 10.57 -3.50
C MET A 82 -8.52 10.48 -4.51
N GLU A 83 -9.66 9.89 -4.14
CA GLU A 83 -10.85 9.90 -5.02
C GLU A 83 -11.39 11.31 -5.24
N GLY A 84 -11.34 12.17 -4.21
CA GLY A 84 -11.69 13.59 -4.33
C GLY A 84 -10.78 14.34 -5.31
N TRP A 85 -9.47 14.10 -5.23
CA TRP A 85 -8.49 14.67 -6.16
C TRP A 85 -8.66 14.13 -7.58
N LYS A 86 -8.89 12.81 -7.75
CA LYS A 86 -9.16 12.22 -9.06
C LYS A 86 -10.33 12.90 -9.75
N LYS A 87 -11.44 13.05 -9.03
CA LYS A 87 -12.64 13.75 -9.52
C LYS A 87 -12.35 15.22 -9.85
N SER A 88 -11.65 15.93 -8.97
CA SER A 88 -11.37 17.36 -9.16
C SER A 88 -10.40 17.65 -10.29
N TRP A 89 -9.39 16.80 -10.51
CA TRP A 89 -8.30 17.07 -11.44
C TRP A 89 -8.51 16.42 -12.81
N TYR A 90 -9.25 15.30 -12.86
CA TYR A 90 -9.44 14.51 -14.08
C TYR A 90 -10.91 14.34 -14.51
N GLN A 91 -11.85 14.94 -13.77
CA GLN A 91 -13.28 14.98 -14.11
C GLN A 91 -13.98 13.61 -14.21
N GLU A 92 -13.60 12.68 -13.32
CA GLU A 92 -14.23 11.35 -13.17
C GLU A 92 -15.34 11.31 -12.10
#